data_AF-A0A7X0RVU4-F1
#
_entry.id   AF-A0A7X0RVU4-F1
#
_cell.length_a   1.000
_cell.length_b   1.000
_cell.length_c   1.000
_cell.angle_alpha   90.00
_cell.angle_beta   90.00
_cell.angle_gamma   90.00
#
_symmetry.space_group_name_H-M   'P 1'
#
loop_
_entity.id
_entity.type
_entity.pdbx_description
1 polymer ?
#
loop_
_entity_poly.entity_id
_entity_poly.type
_entity_poly.pdbx_seq_one_letter_code
_entity_poly.pdbx_strand_id
1 'polypeptide(L)'
;MSDKKVQIIEAAMRCFSRKGFHATSIQEIVDELGMAKGSIYFYFKSKEELLQSVFWHYAERMMSGMSVLPEERHLPPRDQFRLQLKRRLAFFRDNRELLLMLVREPHPATNQQETFKLMLGIRARTLKWKQQHIEAIYGPSARPYAWEGAALLGGMFQELMHTYMLGQPPFDGDRMIDYLLLRLDDIMDGLIGRGGAPLIDPEVAEIAIDDSPTTGAEQEIRRLIRELLRLAEQSDEREIGAERRSDMVGVASRLEDELTKPIPDRFIVRGMLAYMKELAIPAWREPLEALVKKMHPQ
;
A
#
# COMPACT_ATOMS: atom_id res chain seq x y z
N MET A 1 -5.77 -16.07 -3.36
CA MET A 1 -7.19 -15.72 -3.15
C MET A 1 -8.02 -16.89 -3.63
N SER A 2 -8.97 -17.37 -2.83
CA SER A 2 -10.17 -17.89 -3.50
C SER A 2 -10.66 -16.70 -4.31
N ASP A 3 -10.62 -16.78 -5.64
CA ASP A 3 -11.11 -15.77 -6.57
C ASP A 3 -12.45 -15.17 -6.06
N LYS A 4 -13.25 -16.01 -5.41
CA LYS A 4 -14.51 -15.66 -4.74
C LYS A 4 -14.45 -14.57 -3.68
N LYS A 5 -13.46 -14.56 -2.77
CA LYS A 5 -13.42 -13.54 -1.71
C LYS A 5 -13.17 -12.16 -2.28
N VAL A 6 -12.31 -12.05 -3.30
CA VAL A 6 -12.09 -10.78 -4.01
C VAL A 6 -13.32 -10.38 -4.77
N GLN A 7 -13.98 -11.31 -5.47
CA GLN A 7 -15.24 -11.03 -6.15
C GLN A 7 -16.29 -10.45 -5.18
N ILE A 8 -16.38 -10.99 -3.95
CA ILE A 8 -17.25 -10.44 -2.90
C ILE A 8 -16.82 -9.04 -2.49
N ILE A 9 -15.53 -8.80 -2.25
CA ILE A 9 -15.01 -7.47 -1.88
C ILE A 9 -15.28 -6.44 -2.98
N GLU A 10 -15.06 -6.80 -4.25
CA GLU A 10 -15.27 -5.90 -5.39
C GLU A 10 -16.76 -5.63 -5.64
N ALA A 11 -17.64 -6.62 -5.47
CA ALA A 11 -19.09 -6.42 -5.51
C ALA A 11 -19.54 -5.50 -4.36
N ALA A 12 -19.04 -5.73 -3.15
CA ALA A 12 -19.31 -4.88 -1.99
C ALA A 12 -18.85 -3.44 -2.23
N MET A 13 -17.64 -3.23 -2.77
CA MET A 13 -17.14 -1.92 -3.17
C MET A 13 -18.11 -1.20 -4.11
N ARG A 14 -18.60 -1.86 -5.17
CA ARG A 14 -19.55 -1.26 -6.12
C ARG A 14 -20.89 -0.94 -5.47
N CYS A 15 -21.43 -1.84 -4.64
CA CYS A 15 -22.67 -1.60 -3.92
C CYS A 15 -22.56 -0.43 -2.94
N PHE A 16 -21.52 -0.42 -2.10
CA PHE A 16 -21.24 0.66 -1.15
C PHE A 16 -21.03 2.00 -1.84
N SER A 17 -20.31 2.03 -2.96
CA SER A 17 -20.10 3.26 -3.74
C SER A 17 -21.40 3.84 -4.29
N ARG A 18 -22.38 2.99 -4.66
CA ARG A 18 -23.65 3.45 -5.24
C ARG A 18 -24.67 3.93 -4.20
N LYS A 19 -24.75 3.25 -3.05
CA LYS A 19 -25.84 3.46 -2.08
C LYS A 19 -25.39 3.91 -0.69
N GLY A 20 -24.09 3.92 -0.41
CA GLY A 20 -23.57 4.06 0.96
C GLY A 20 -23.53 2.73 1.71
N PHE A 21 -22.84 2.69 2.85
CA PHE A 21 -22.69 1.45 3.62
C PHE A 21 -23.99 1.06 4.31
N HIS A 22 -24.66 2.03 4.94
CA HIS A 22 -25.85 1.77 5.72
C HIS A 22 -27.02 1.26 4.88
N ALA A 23 -27.23 1.84 3.69
CA ALA A 23 -28.32 1.46 2.79
C ALA A 23 -28.05 0.17 1.98
N THR A 24 -26.80 -0.28 1.89
CA THR A 24 -26.46 -1.54 1.20
C THR A 24 -26.73 -2.74 2.10
N SER A 25 -27.49 -3.71 1.59
CA SER A 25 -27.74 -4.99 2.26
C SER A 25 -26.77 -6.08 1.79
N ILE A 26 -26.55 -7.07 2.65
CA ILE A 26 -25.80 -8.29 2.27
C ILE A 26 -26.46 -9.03 1.10
N GLN A 27 -27.80 -8.99 1.01
CA GLN A 27 -28.55 -9.64 -0.06
C GLN A 27 -28.20 -9.04 -1.42
N GLU A 28 -28.18 -7.71 -1.53
CA GLU A 28 -27.82 -7.02 -2.78
C GLU A 28 -26.41 -7.36 -3.26
N ILE A 29 -25.45 -7.53 -2.34
CA ILE A 29 -24.07 -7.89 -2.68
C ILE A 29 -24.00 -9.30 -3.26
N VAL A 30 -24.71 -10.27 -2.67
CA VAL A 30 -24.70 -11.65 -3.16
C VAL A 30 -25.52 -11.82 -4.43
N ASP A 31 -26.60 -11.05 -4.59
CA ASP A 31 -27.43 -11.05 -5.81
C ASP A 31 -26.62 -10.62 -7.03
N GLU A 32 -25.75 -9.60 -6.87
CA GLU A 32 -24.83 -9.16 -7.94
C GLU A 32 -23.88 -10.27 -8.41
N LEU A 33 -23.56 -11.23 -7.52
CA LEU A 33 -22.65 -12.34 -7.79
C LEU A 33 -23.38 -13.65 -8.14
N GLY A 34 -24.72 -13.66 -8.13
CA GLY A 34 -25.51 -14.89 -8.25
C GLY A 34 -25.23 -15.90 -7.13
N MET A 35 -24.90 -15.42 -5.92
CA MET A 35 -24.54 -16.24 -4.77
C MET A 35 -25.68 -16.34 -3.76
N ALA A 36 -25.76 -17.46 -3.03
CA ALA A 36 -26.66 -17.57 -1.90
C ALA A 36 -26.16 -16.71 -0.73
N LYS A 37 -27.09 -16.09 0.01
CA LYS A 37 -26.77 -15.25 1.19
C LYS A 37 -25.90 -15.96 2.22
N GLY A 38 -26.13 -17.25 2.46
CA GLY A 38 -25.33 -18.04 3.40
C GLY A 38 -23.85 -18.13 3.02
N SER A 39 -23.52 -18.07 1.72
CA SER A 39 -22.15 -18.21 1.22
C SER A 39 -21.24 -17.05 1.62
N ILE A 40 -21.79 -15.84 1.85
CA ILE A 40 -20.97 -14.69 2.24
C ILE A 40 -20.44 -14.81 3.68
N TYR A 41 -21.22 -15.44 4.56
CA TYR A 41 -20.86 -15.62 5.98
C TYR A 41 -19.76 -16.65 6.20
N PHE A 42 -19.44 -17.44 5.18
CA PHE A 42 -18.24 -18.27 5.16
C PHE A 42 -16.96 -17.42 5.06
N TYR A 43 -17.02 -16.27 4.38
CA TYR A 43 -15.86 -15.39 4.13
C TYR A 43 -15.77 -14.21 5.09
N PHE A 44 -16.92 -13.69 5.55
CA PHE A 44 -17.01 -12.51 6.39
C PHE A 44 -18.05 -12.72 7.50
N LYS A 45 -17.65 -12.53 8.75
CA LYS A 45 -18.52 -12.68 9.92
C LYS A 45 -19.60 -11.61 9.97
N SER A 46 -19.37 -10.45 9.36
CA SER A 46 -20.34 -9.35 9.34
C SER A 46 -20.16 -8.41 8.14
N LYS A 47 -21.13 -7.51 7.93
CA LYS A 47 -21.05 -6.44 6.90
C LYS A 47 -19.92 -5.46 7.20
N GLU A 48 -19.63 -5.24 8.48
CA GLU A 48 -18.55 -4.41 8.99
C GLU A 48 -17.17 -5.01 8.67
N GLU A 49 -16.98 -6.31 8.87
CA GLU A 49 -15.73 -7.00 8.47
C GLU A 49 -15.52 -6.95 6.95
N LEU A 50 -16.61 -7.08 6.17
CA LEU A 50 -16.58 -6.90 4.73
C LEU A 50 -16.17 -5.47 4.35
N LEU A 51 -16.73 -4.44 5.00
CA LEU A 51 -16.34 -3.06 4.78
C LEU A 51 -14.85 -2.83 5.13
N GLN A 52 -14.35 -3.36 6.25
CA GLN A 52 -12.93 -3.30 6.60
C GLN A 52 -12.05 -3.93 5.50
N SER A 53 -12.48 -5.05 4.95
CA SER A 53 -11.78 -5.73 3.85
C SER A 53 -11.82 -4.91 2.55
N VAL A 54 -12.92 -4.20 2.29
CA VAL A 54 -13.04 -3.22 1.20
C VAL A 54 -12.02 -2.08 1.38
N PHE A 55 -11.92 -1.50 2.57
CA PHE A 55 -10.93 -0.45 2.85
C PHE A 55 -9.49 -0.93 2.63
N TRP A 56 -9.17 -2.11 3.16
CA TRP A 56 -7.83 -2.69 2.99
C TRP A 56 -7.53 -2.92 1.52
N HIS A 57 -8.44 -3.54 0.79
CA HIS A 57 -8.29 -3.82 -0.64
C HIS A 57 -8.15 -2.53 -1.45
N TYR A 58 -8.92 -1.49 -1.12
CA TYR A 58 -8.83 -0.18 -1.73
C TYR A 58 -7.44 0.47 -1.51
N ALA A 59 -6.97 0.49 -0.26
CA ALA A 59 -5.65 1.00 0.09
C ALA A 59 -4.52 0.23 -0.63
N GLU A 60 -4.61 -1.10 -0.65
CA GLU A 60 -3.64 -1.97 -1.32
C GLU A 60 -3.57 -1.68 -2.83
N ARG A 61 -4.73 -1.48 -3.48
CA ARG A 61 -4.80 -1.14 -4.91
C ARG A 61 -4.29 0.27 -5.18
N MET A 62 -4.64 1.24 -4.35
CA MET A 62 -4.11 2.60 -4.45
C MET A 62 -2.58 2.61 -4.40
N MET A 63 -2.00 1.87 -3.45
CA MET A 63 -0.56 1.77 -3.28
C MET A 63 0.13 1.06 -4.44
N SER A 64 -0.47 -0.01 -4.97
CA SER A 64 0.08 -0.72 -6.13
C SER A 64 0.22 0.17 -7.38
N GLY A 65 -0.64 1.18 -7.53
CA GLY A 65 -0.52 2.17 -8.61
C GLY A 65 0.76 3.02 -8.53
N MET A 66 1.40 3.09 -7.36
CA MET A 66 2.64 3.85 -7.16
C MET A 66 3.90 3.01 -7.37
N SER A 67 3.79 1.70 -7.62
CA SER A 67 4.94 0.86 -7.96
C SER A 67 5.52 1.22 -9.34
N VAL A 68 6.83 1.04 -9.51
CA VAL A 68 7.49 1.08 -10.82
C VAL A 68 7.15 -0.21 -11.57
N LEU A 69 6.60 -0.10 -12.78
CA LEU A 69 6.36 -1.27 -13.64
C LEU A 69 7.66 -1.72 -14.33
N PRO A 70 7.81 -3.02 -14.67
CA PRO A 70 9.03 -3.53 -15.32
C PRO A 70 9.45 -2.73 -16.55
N GLU A 71 8.48 -2.37 -17.39
CA GLU A 71 8.65 -1.57 -18.60
C GLU A 71 9.01 -0.11 -18.33
N GLU A 72 8.93 0.37 -17.09
CA GLU A 72 9.23 1.76 -16.73
C GLU A 72 10.63 1.93 -16.13
N ARG A 73 11.28 0.84 -15.73
CA ARG A 73 12.56 0.86 -15.01
C ARG A 73 13.69 1.56 -15.77
N HIS A 74 13.60 1.59 -17.09
CA HIS A 74 14.58 2.23 -17.97
C HIS A 74 14.35 3.73 -18.15
N LEU A 75 13.17 4.25 -17.74
CA LEU A 75 12.83 5.65 -17.90
C LEU A 75 13.57 6.51 -16.86
N PRO A 76 13.83 7.79 -17.17
CA PRO A 76 14.33 8.75 -16.19
C PRO A 76 13.45 8.80 -14.91
N PRO A 77 14.02 9.08 -13.73
CA PRO A 77 13.26 9.12 -12.46
C PRO A 77 12.03 10.04 -12.50
N ARG A 78 12.12 11.16 -13.21
CA ARG A 78 11.02 12.11 -13.39
C ARG A 78 9.84 11.51 -14.16
N ASP A 79 10.13 10.76 -15.22
CA ASP A 79 9.11 10.14 -16.06
C ASP A 79 8.43 8.98 -15.34
N GLN A 80 9.20 8.19 -14.58
CA GLN A 80 8.64 7.17 -13.69
C GLN A 80 7.66 7.80 -12.68
N PHE A 81 8.07 8.90 -12.04
CA PHE A 81 7.24 9.59 -11.06
C PHE A 81 5.95 10.14 -11.68
N ARG A 82 6.05 10.72 -12.88
CA ARG A 82 4.91 11.21 -13.66
C ARG A 82 3.89 10.11 -13.95
N LEU A 83 4.36 8.94 -14.41
CA LEU A 83 3.48 7.80 -14.72
C LEU A 83 2.79 7.24 -13.46
N GLN A 84 3.49 7.20 -12.33
CA GLN A 84 2.91 6.78 -11.05
C GLN A 84 1.87 7.77 -10.54
N LEU A 85 2.12 9.09 -10.63
CA LEU A 85 1.14 10.12 -10.31
C LEU A 85 -0.11 10.00 -11.21
N LYS A 86 0.07 9.68 -12.51
CA LYS A 86 -1.02 9.45 -13.46
C LYS A 86 -1.87 8.24 -13.08
N ARG A 87 -1.25 7.11 -12.73
CA ARG A 87 -1.96 5.92 -12.24
C ARG A 87 -2.73 6.20 -10.96
N ARG A 88 -2.11 6.90 -10.02
CA ARG A 88 -2.75 7.28 -8.76
C ARG A 88 -3.97 8.18 -8.98
N LEU A 89 -3.86 9.17 -9.87
CA LEU A 89 -4.96 10.06 -10.23
C LEU A 89 -6.11 9.30 -10.91
N ALA A 90 -5.79 8.44 -11.88
CA ALA A 90 -6.78 7.59 -12.53
C ALA A 90 -7.52 6.70 -11.51
N PHE A 91 -6.78 6.10 -10.56
CA PHE A 91 -7.37 5.29 -9.50
C PHE A 91 -8.35 6.09 -8.63
N PHE A 92 -8.00 7.32 -8.23
CA PHE A 92 -8.91 8.18 -7.48
C PHE A 92 -10.16 8.57 -8.28
N ARG A 93 -10.01 8.91 -9.57
CA ARG A 93 -11.14 9.20 -10.46
C ARG A 93 -12.09 8.00 -10.56
N ASP A 94 -11.54 6.82 -10.84
CA ASP A 94 -12.32 5.61 -11.11
C ASP A 94 -13.03 5.09 -9.85
N ASN A 95 -12.57 5.51 -8.65
CA ASN A 95 -13.14 5.12 -7.36
C ASN A 95 -13.68 6.31 -6.55
N ARG A 96 -14.01 7.43 -7.22
CA ARG A 96 -14.46 8.68 -6.58
C ARG A 96 -15.66 8.48 -5.65
N GLU A 97 -16.64 7.71 -6.08
CA GLU A 97 -17.88 7.51 -5.30
C GLU A 97 -17.60 6.74 -4.00
N LEU A 98 -16.67 5.77 -4.03
CA LEU A 98 -16.21 5.09 -2.83
C LEU A 98 -15.59 6.09 -1.86
N LEU A 99 -14.63 6.91 -2.33
CA LEU A 99 -13.97 7.92 -1.49
C LEU A 99 -14.95 8.91 -0.87
N LEU A 100 -15.91 9.42 -1.65
CA LEU A 100 -16.92 10.34 -1.15
C LEU A 100 -17.77 9.68 -0.07
N MET A 101 -18.10 8.41 -0.25
CA MET A 101 -18.79 7.62 0.77
C MET A 101 -17.94 7.48 2.04
N LEU A 102 -16.62 7.24 1.93
CA LEU A 102 -15.70 7.17 3.08
C LEU A 102 -15.60 8.48 3.87
N VAL A 103 -15.69 9.62 3.17
CA VAL A 103 -15.58 10.96 3.78
C VAL A 103 -16.89 11.40 4.44
N ARG A 104 -18.04 11.04 3.85
CA ARG A 104 -19.37 11.51 4.27
C ARG A 104 -19.96 10.72 5.44
N GLU A 105 -19.66 9.43 5.53
CA GLU A 105 -20.24 8.57 6.54
C GLU A 105 -19.25 8.38 7.72
N PRO A 106 -19.54 8.91 8.93
CA PRO A 106 -18.78 8.55 10.11
C PRO A 106 -18.99 7.04 10.36
N HIS A 107 -18.03 6.22 9.98
CA HIS A 107 -18.20 4.77 9.97
C HIS A 107 -18.12 4.18 11.39
N PRO A 108 -19.21 3.59 11.92
CA PRO A 108 -19.17 2.86 13.19
C PRO A 108 -18.47 1.50 13.09
N ALA A 109 -18.24 1.03 11.86
CA ALA A 109 -17.86 -0.35 11.49
C ALA A 109 -16.35 -0.61 11.43
N THR A 110 -15.54 0.45 11.35
CA THR A 110 -14.09 0.32 11.42
C THR A 110 -13.67 0.30 12.87
N ASN A 111 -12.82 -0.65 13.26
CA ASN A 111 -12.01 -0.45 14.45
C ASN A 111 -11.24 0.87 14.25
N GLN A 112 -11.72 1.95 14.87
CA GLN A 112 -11.28 3.31 14.59
C GLN A 112 -9.76 3.42 14.75
N GLN A 113 -9.21 2.63 15.68
CA GLN A 113 -7.78 2.53 15.91
C GLN A 113 -7.04 1.86 14.75
N GLU A 114 -7.52 0.73 14.22
CA GLU A 114 -6.86 0.05 13.09
C GLU A 114 -6.97 0.85 11.80
N THR A 115 -8.10 1.54 11.58
CA THR A 115 -8.25 2.42 10.42
C THR A 115 -7.35 3.65 10.55
N PHE A 116 -7.24 4.23 11.75
CA PHE A 116 -6.30 5.32 12.01
C PHE A 116 -4.85 4.90 11.75
N LYS A 117 -4.42 3.74 12.27
CA LYS A 117 -3.09 3.17 12.00
C LYS A 117 -2.86 2.95 10.50
N LEU A 118 -3.83 2.37 9.80
CA LEU A 118 -3.75 2.18 8.35
C LEU A 118 -3.56 3.51 7.62
N MET A 119 -4.35 4.54 7.96
CA MET A 119 -4.24 5.86 7.34
C MET A 119 -2.88 6.53 7.61
N LEU A 120 -2.37 6.42 8.84
CA LEU A 120 -1.02 6.89 9.17
C LEU A 120 0.06 6.12 8.39
N GLY A 121 -0.03 4.80 8.33
CA GLY A 121 0.90 3.96 7.57
C GLY A 121 0.87 4.23 6.06
N ILE A 122 -0.30 4.54 5.48
CA ILE A 122 -0.41 4.97 4.07
C ILE A 122 0.26 6.33 3.89
N ARG A 123 0.01 7.29 4.79
CA ARG A 123 0.62 8.63 4.75
C ARG A 123 2.13 8.53 4.85
N ALA A 124 2.65 7.74 5.77
CA ALA A 124 4.08 7.53 6.00
C ALA A 124 4.77 6.95 4.76
N ARG A 125 4.25 5.85 4.21
CA ARG A 125 4.74 5.22 2.98
C ARG A 125 4.67 6.16 1.78
N THR A 126 3.59 6.92 1.63
CA THR A 126 3.45 7.90 0.53
C THR A 126 4.44 9.05 0.67
N LEU A 127 4.77 9.49 1.90
CA LEU A 127 5.75 10.53 2.13
C LEU A 127 7.17 10.04 1.78
N LYS A 128 7.57 8.87 2.28
CA LYS A 128 8.86 8.24 1.96
C LYS A 128 9.03 7.99 0.47
N TRP A 129 7.99 7.50 -0.20
CA TRP A 129 7.98 7.33 -1.66
C TRP A 129 8.27 8.65 -2.42
N LYS A 130 7.58 9.75 -2.06
CA LYS A 130 7.84 11.05 -2.69
C LYS A 130 9.24 11.57 -2.39
N GLN A 131 9.71 11.40 -1.16
CA GLN A 131 11.06 11.80 -0.75
C GLN A 131 12.11 11.07 -1.62
N GLN A 132 11.97 9.76 -1.82
CA GLN A 132 12.86 8.98 -2.70
C GLN A 132 12.84 9.48 -4.14
N HIS A 133 11.66 9.83 -4.68
CA HIS A 133 11.58 10.42 -6.02
C HIS A 133 12.25 11.79 -6.11
N ILE A 134 12.10 12.64 -5.09
CA ILE A 134 12.75 13.96 -5.06
C ILE A 134 14.27 13.79 -5.07
N GLU A 135 14.83 12.90 -4.24
CA GLU A 135 16.27 12.63 -4.29
C GLU A 135 16.73 12.08 -5.64
N ALA A 136 15.94 11.19 -6.26
CA ALA A 136 16.28 10.62 -7.55
C ALA A 136 16.22 11.63 -8.70
N ILE A 137 15.32 12.63 -8.63
CA ILE A 137 15.13 13.65 -9.67
C ILE A 137 16.17 14.77 -9.55
N TYR A 138 16.40 15.28 -8.33
CA TYR A 138 17.23 16.47 -8.10
C TYR A 138 18.65 16.15 -7.60
N GLY A 139 18.93 14.88 -7.30
CA GLY A 139 20.25 14.41 -6.91
C GLY A 139 20.64 14.72 -5.45
N PRO A 140 21.93 14.55 -5.10
CA PRO A 140 22.40 14.61 -3.72
C PRO A 140 22.14 15.94 -3.00
N SER A 141 22.09 17.06 -3.72
CA SER A 141 21.81 18.39 -3.15
C SER A 141 20.40 18.51 -2.58
N ALA A 142 19.46 17.66 -3.01
CA ALA A 142 18.10 17.66 -2.50
C ALA A 142 17.92 16.91 -1.19
N ARG A 143 18.87 16.04 -0.79
CA ARG A 143 18.73 15.17 0.39
C ARG A 143 18.31 15.89 1.69
N PRO A 144 18.89 17.05 2.04
CA PRO A 144 18.49 17.76 3.26
C PRO A 144 17.04 18.26 3.22
N TYR A 145 16.50 18.51 2.02
CA TYR A 145 15.20 19.14 1.79
C TYR A 145 14.13 18.18 1.26
N ALA A 146 14.50 16.92 0.96
CA ALA A 146 13.64 16.00 0.24
C ALA A 146 12.35 15.65 1.02
N TRP A 147 12.44 15.58 2.35
CA TRP A 147 11.28 15.40 3.22
C TRP A 147 10.32 16.59 3.20
N GLU A 148 10.86 17.82 3.20
CA GLU A 148 10.05 19.04 3.10
C GLU A 148 9.38 19.14 1.74
N GLY A 149 10.14 18.93 0.66
CA GLY A 149 9.60 18.88 -0.69
C GLY A 149 8.49 17.82 -0.82
N ALA A 150 8.68 16.65 -0.22
CA ALA A 150 7.68 15.58 -0.21
C ALA A 150 6.41 15.96 0.57
N ALA A 151 6.56 16.69 1.68
CA ALA A 151 5.45 17.19 2.49
C ALA A 151 4.66 18.28 1.73
N LEU A 152 5.35 19.27 1.16
CA LEU A 152 4.76 20.36 0.38
C LEU A 152 4.03 19.84 -0.86
N LEU A 153 4.69 18.95 -1.63
CA LEU A 153 4.06 18.28 -2.76
C LEU A 153 2.83 17.46 -2.33
N GLY A 154 2.91 16.83 -1.16
CA GLY A 154 1.78 16.12 -0.57
C GLY A 154 0.57 17.02 -0.32
N GLY A 155 0.80 18.18 0.30
CA GLY A 155 -0.25 19.17 0.56
C GLY A 155 -0.87 19.69 -0.73
N MET A 156 -0.04 20.10 -1.71
CA MET A 156 -0.53 20.58 -3.01
C MET A 156 -1.34 19.51 -3.75
N PHE A 157 -0.83 18.28 -3.82
CA PHE A 157 -1.54 17.17 -4.46
C PHE A 157 -2.87 16.89 -3.76
N GLN A 158 -2.89 16.82 -2.43
CA GLN A 158 -4.09 16.55 -1.66
C GLN A 158 -5.16 17.63 -1.86
N GLU A 159 -4.78 18.90 -1.81
CA GLU A 159 -5.74 20.00 -1.93
C GLU A 159 -6.33 20.10 -3.34
N LEU A 160 -5.49 19.93 -4.36
CA LEU A 160 -5.97 19.86 -5.75
C LEU A 160 -6.86 18.63 -5.98
N MET A 161 -6.57 17.51 -5.32
CA MET A 161 -7.45 16.33 -5.33
C MET A 161 -8.79 16.56 -4.64
N HIS A 162 -8.83 17.21 -3.49
CA HIS A 162 -10.09 17.56 -2.84
C HIS A 162 -10.92 18.50 -3.72
N THR A 163 -10.28 19.50 -4.32
CA THR A 163 -10.92 20.41 -5.29
C THR A 163 -11.49 19.62 -6.47
N TYR A 164 -10.71 18.69 -7.03
CA TYR A 164 -11.14 17.77 -8.09
C TYR A 164 -12.38 16.95 -7.69
N MET A 165 -12.48 16.54 -6.42
CA MET A 165 -13.62 15.77 -5.92
C MET A 165 -14.92 16.59 -5.78
N LEU A 166 -14.85 17.92 -5.56
CA LEU A 166 -16.01 18.79 -5.36
C LEU A 166 -16.82 19.09 -6.64
N GLY A 167 -16.19 18.96 -7.82
CA GLY A 167 -16.87 18.97 -9.13
C GLY A 167 -16.90 20.33 -9.87
N GLN A 168 -16.56 20.26 -11.17
CA GLN A 168 -16.53 21.29 -12.26
C GLN A 168 -15.16 21.97 -12.50
N PRO A 169 -14.67 22.22 -13.76
CA PRO A 169 -15.02 21.80 -15.13
C PRO A 169 -14.10 20.62 -15.60
N PRO A 170 -13.78 20.31 -16.89
CA PRO A 170 -12.96 19.14 -17.22
C PRO A 170 -11.52 19.40 -16.77
N PHE A 171 -11.20 18.96 -15.56
CA PHE A 171 -9.86 19.07 -15.02
C PHE A 171 -9.01 18.00 -15.71
N ASP A 172 -8.12 18.46 -16.58
CA ASP A 172 -7.17 17.60 -17.26
C ASP A 172 -6.15 17.09 -16.22
N GLY A 173 -6.21 15.78 -15.94
CA GLY A 173 -5.34 15.14 -14.99
C GLY A 173 -3.86 15.18 -15.41
N ASP A 174 -3.57 15.13 -16.71
CA ASP A 174 -2.21 15.26 -17.22
C ASP A 174 -1.70 16.69 -16.96
N ARG A 175 -2.51 17.71 -17.23
CA ARG A 175 -2.18 19.11 -16.91
C ARG A 175 -1.94 19.33 -15.43
N MET A 176 -2.73 18.70 -14.56
CA MET A 176 -2.52 18.79 -13.10
C MET A 176 -1.18 18.20 -12.68
N ILE A 177 -0.81 17.04 -13.23
CA ILE A 177 0.46 16.39 -12.92
C ILE A 177 1.63 17.24 -13.42
N ASP A 178 1.54 17.73 -14.65
CA ASP A 178 2.58 18.60 -15.23
C ASP A 178 2.73 19.90 -14.42
N TYR A 179 1.61 20.47 -13.96
CA TYR A 179 1.62 21.62 -13.03
C TYR A 179 2.30 21.28 -11.70
N LEU A 180 1.98 20.14 -11.08
CA LEU A 180 2.57 19.72 -9.82
C LEU A 180 4.07 19.49 -9.93
N LEU A 181 4.53 18.87 -11.02
CA LEU A 181 5.95 18.65 -11.26
C LEU A 181 6.69 19.98 -11.52
N LEU A 182 6.07 20.92 -12.24
CA LEU A 182 6.63 22.26 -12.41
C LEU A 182 6.74 23.00 -11.07
N ARG A 183 5.70 22.94 -10.21
CA ARG A 183 5.75 23.55 -8.87
C ARG A 183 6.76 22.86 -7.96
N LEU A 184 6.99 21.56 -8.14
CA LEU A 184 8.05 20.85 -7.43
C LEU A 184 9.43 21.38 -7.83
N ASP A 185 9.66 21.68 -9.12
CA ASP A 185 10.90 22.31 -9.57
C ASP A 185 11.11 23.64 -8.87
N ASP A 186 10.11 24.52 -8.89
CA ASP A 186 10.18 25.84 -8.23
C ASP A 186 10.49 25.73 -6.72
N ILE A 187 9.88 24.76 -6.05
CA ILE A 187 10.08 24.51 -4.61
C ILE A 187 11.50 24.01 -4.36
N MET A 188 11.95 22.99 -5.11
CA MET A 188 13.24 22.38 -4.88
C MET A 188 14.38 23.33 -5.25
N ASP A 189 14.27 24.07 -6.35
CA ASP A 189 15.22 25.12 -6.72
C ASP A 189 15.30 26.20 -5.64
N GLY A 190 14.15 26.59 -5.07
CA GLY A 190 14.08 27.53 -3.97
C GLY A 190 14.75 27.03 -2.68
N LEU A 191 14.47 25.79 -2.27
CA LEU A 191 15.02 25.18 -1.06
C LEU A 191 16.53 24.94 -1.19
N ILE A 192 16.96 24.35 -2.31
CA ILE A 192 18.37 24.06 -2.58
C ILE A 192 19.17 25.35 -2.79
N GLY A 193 18.63 26.30 -3.57
CA GLY A 193 19.34 27.52 -3.95
C GLY A 193 19.48 28.53 -2.82
N ARG A 194 18.47 28.67 -1.96
CA ARG A 194 18.55 29.56 -0.77
C ARG A 194 19.40 28.95 0.33
N GLY A 195 19.42 27.62 0.44
CA GLY A 195 20.04 26.90 1.54
C GLY A 195 19.35 27.20 2.88
N GLY A 196 19.95 26.72 3.96
CA GLY A 196 19.43 26.86 5.33
C GLY A 196 19.03 25.52 5.94
N ALA A 197 18.75 25.52 7.24
CA ALA A 197 18.32 24.32 7.94
C ALA A 197 16.89 23.94 7.52
N PRO A 198 16.63 22.68 7.13
CA PRO A 198 15.26 22.24 6.88
C PRO A 198 14.45 22.26 8.18
N LEU A 199 13.17 22.57 8.07
CA LEU A 199 12.17 22.41 9.13
C LEU A 199 12.00 20.94 9.52
N ILE A 200 12.06 20.05 8.54
CA ILE A 200 11.98 18.61 8.77
C ILE A 200 13.39 18.04 8.77
N ASP A 201 13.89 17.70 9.95
CA ASP A 201 15.16 16.99 10.10
C ASP A 201 15.07 15.59 9.44
N PRO A 202 15.97 15.25 8.51
CA PRO A 202 15.90 13.97 7.80
C PRO A 202 16.02 12.73 8.69
N GLU A 203 16.84 12.77 9.74
CA GLU A 203 17.03 11.64 10.65
C GLU A 203 15.79 11.44 11.51
N VAL A 204 15.23 12.54 12.04
CA VAL A 204 13.98 12.49 12.83
C VAL A 204 12.81 12.03 11.97
N ALA A 205 12.73 12.48 10.72
CA ALA A 205 11.69 12.06 9.79
C ALA A 205 11.78 10.57 9.45
N GLU A 206 12.98 10.05 9.17
CA GLU A 206 13.19 8.63 8.89
C GLU A 206 12.72 7.78 10.07
N ILE A 207 13.14 8.13 11.31
CA ILE A 207 12.72 7.44 12.53
C ILE A 207 11.20 7.48 12.71
N ALA A 208 10.59 8.66 12.57
CA ALA A 208 9.14 8.82 12.76
C ALA A 208 8.31 8.02 11.73
N ILE A 209 8.85 7.83 10.53
CA ILE A 209 8.21 7.06 9.46
C ILE A 209 8.36 5.56 9.69
N ASP A 210 9.55 5.12 10.13
CA ASP A 210 9.82 3.72 10.43
C ASP A 210 9.08 3.24 11.69
N ASP A 211 8.90 4.12 12.67
CA ASP A 211 8.10 3.91 13.89
C ASP A 211 6.59 4.19 13.68
N SER A 212 6.16 4.50 12.46
CA SER A 212 4.75 4.77 12.16
C SER A 212 3.87 3.60 12.64
N PRO A 213 2.72 3.88 13.29
CA PRO A 213 1.83 2.84 13.76
C PRO A 213 1.42 1.89 12.64
N THR A 214 1.74 0.61 12.82
CA THR A 214 1.34 -0.47 11.91
C THR A 214 0.06 -1.13 12.39
N THR A 215 -0.74 -1.64 11.45
CA THR A 215 -1.92 -2.44 11.77
C THR A 215 -1.53 -3.77 12.43
N GLY A 216 -2.45 -4.39 13.17
CA GLY A 216 -2.22 -5.72 13.77
C GLY A 216 -1.91 -6.79 12.70
N ALA A 217 -2.46 -6.64 11.50
CA ALA A 217 -2.15 -7.51 10.36
C ALA A 217 -0.69 -7.37 9.91
N GLU A 218 -0.17 -6.15 9.80
CA GLU A 218 1.24 -5.89 9.44
C GLU A 218 2.19 -6.40 10.53
N GLN A 219 1.87 -6.20 11.81
CA GLN A 219 2.67 -6.72 12.93
C GLN A 219 2.76 -8.24 12.90
N GLU A 220 1.65 -8.90 12.62
CA GLU A 220 1.60 -10.36 12.52
C GLU A 220 2.40 -10.89 11.34
N ILE A 221 2.34 -10.23 10.16
CA ILE A 221 3.18 -10.58 9.00
C ILE A 221 4.67 -10.50 9.38
N ARG A 222 5.10 -9.39 10.00
CA ARG A 222 6.50 -9.22 10.46
C ARG A 222 6.89 -10.24 11.52
N ARG A 223 5.96 -10.64 12.40
CA ARG A 223 6.18 -11.70 13.39
C ARG A 223 6.43 -13.05 12.72
N LEU A 224 5.59 -13.43 11.75
CA LEU A 224 5.68 -14.70 11.05
C LEU A 224 6.95 -14.82 10.19
N ILE A 225 7.40 -13.73 9.54
CA ILE A 225 8.66 -13.71 8.79
C ILE A 225 9.85 -13.93 9.73
N ARG A 226 9.90 -13.21 10.86
CA ARG A 226 10.96 -13.39 11.87
C ARG A 226 10.94 -14.78 12.51
N GLU A 227 9.75 -15.35 12.69
CA GLU A 227 9.59 -16.73 13.16
C GLU A 227 10.18 -17.73 12.16
N LEU A 228 9.89 -17.57 10.86
CA LEU A 228 10.46 -18.38 9.78
C LEU A 228 11.98 -18.27 9.70
N LEU A 229 12.52 -17.04 9.77
CA LEU A 229 13.97 -16.80 9.82
C LEU A 229 14.62 -17.56 10.96
N ARG A 230 14.09 -17.40 12.17
CA ARG A 230 14.60 -18.08 13.37
C ARG A 230 14.57 -19.61 13.21
N LEU A 231 13.47 -20.16 12.70
CA LEU A 231 13.32 -21.60 12.49
C LEU A 231 14.30 -22.12 11.44
N ALA A 232 14.49 -21.39 10.34
CA ALA A 232 15.43 -21.76 9.29
C ALA A 232 16.88 -21.73 9.82
N GLU A 233 17.24 -20.69 10.57
CA GLU A 233 18.57 -20.57 11.19
C GLU A 233 18.87 -21.70 12.18
N GLN A 234 17.87 -22.16 12.93
CA GLN A 234 18.01 -23.21 13.94
C GLN A 234 17.90 -24.64 13.40
N SER A 235 17.55 -24.82 12.14
CA SER A 235 17.37 -26.14 11.52
C SER A 235 18.72 -26.85 11.29
N ASP A 236 18.80 -28.15 11.58
CA ASP A 236 20.02 -28.94 11.39
C ASP A 236 20.32 -29.18 9.90
N GLU A 237 21.43 -28.63 9.42
CA GLU A 237 21.90 -28.77 8.04
C GLU A 237 22.05 -30.21 7.58
N ARG A 238 22.32 -31.15 8.50
CA ARG A 238 22.47 -32.58 8.19
C ARG A 238 21.14 -33.23 7.84
N GLU A 239 20.04 -32.71 8.36
CA GLU A 239 18.69 -33.25 8.14
C GLU A 239 18.02 -32.62 6.92
N ILE A 240 18.21 -31.31 6.72
CA ILE A 240 17.46 -30.54 5.69
C ILE A 240 18.29 -30.14 4.48
N GLY A 241 19.62 -30.25 4.56
CA GLY A 241 20.58 -29.79 3.57
C GLY A 241 20.98 -28.32 3.75
N ALA A 242 22.29 -28.05 3.75
CA ALA A 242 22.86 -26.72 3.94
C ALA A 242 22.36 -25.69 2.91
N GLU A 243 22.22 -26.10 1.64
CA GLU A 243 21.71 -25.24 0.55
C GLU A 243 20.26 -24.82 0.81
N ARG A 244 19.35 -25.77 1.08
CA ARG A 244 17.94 -25.48 1.39
C ARG A 244 17.78 -24.56 2.60
N ARG A 245 18.59 -24.78 3.65
CA ARG A 245 18.63 -23.90 4.83
C ARG A 245 19.02 -22.48 4.43
N SER A 246 20.12 -22.35 3.70
CA SER A 246 20.65 -21.06 3.24
C SER A 246 19.63 -20.33 2.35
N ASP A 247 18.98 -21.05 1.44
CA ASP A 247 17.95 -20.50 0.55
C ASP A 247 16.75 -19.99 1.34
N MET A 248 16.26 -20.74 2.34
CA MET A 248 15.13 -20.31 3.18
C MET A 248 15.46 -19.04 3.98
N VAL A 249 16.65 -18.99 4.61
CA VAL A 249 17.11 -17.78 5.31
C VAL A 249 17.22 -16.61 4.34
N GLY A 250 17.84 -16.83 3.19
CA GLY A 250 18.06 -15.80 2.17
C GLY A 250 16.76 -15.23 1.61
N VAL A 251 15.78 -16.08 1.27
CA VAL A 251 14.49 -15.62 0.74
C VAL A 251 13.64 -14.94 1.82
N ALA A 252 13.65 -15.43 3.06
CA ALA A 252 12.89 -14.83 4.16
C ALA A 252 13.44 -13.44 4.53
N SER A 253 14.76 -13.28 4.56
CA SER A 253 15.41 -11.98 4.82
C SER A 253 15.12 -11.00 3.69
N ARG A 254 15.22 -11.42 2.42
CA ARG A 254 14.85 -10.56 1.28
C ARG A 254 13.37 -10.17 1.31
N LEU A 255 12.49 -11.06 1.76
CA LEU A 255 11.08 -10.75 1.91
C LEU A 255 10.85 -9.69 3.00
N GLU A 256 11.57 -9.77 4.12
CA GLU A 256 11.54 -8.74 5.17
C GLU A 256 11.99 -7.38 4.61
N ASP A 257 13.13 -7.35 3.90
CA ASP A 257 13.66 -6.14 3.28
C ASP A 257 12.67 -5.54 2.27
N GLU A 258 12.08 -6.37 1.40
CA GLU A 258 11.11 -5.93 0.40
C GLU A 258 9.88 -5.27 1.05
N LEU A 259 9.42 -5.81 2.18
CA LEU A 259 8.28 -5.27 2.92
C LEU A 259 8.60 -4.02 3.73
N THR A 260 9.87 -3.66 3.89
CA THR A 260 10.28 -2.37 4.47
C THR A 260 10.20 -1.22 3.46
N LYS A 261 10.19 -1.53 2.15
CA LYS A 261 10.09 -0.52 1.10
C LYS A 261 8.77 0.24 1.22
N PRO A 262 8.74 1.54 0.88
CA PRO A 262 7.50 2.32 0.91
C PRO A 262 6.39 1.68 0.07
N ILE A 263 6.77 1.11 -1.07
CA ILE A 263 5.88 0.39 -1.97
C ILE A 263 6.57 -0.92 -2.39
N PRO A 264 6.28 -2.03 -1.69
CA PRO A 264 6.84 -3.34 -2.02
C PRO A 264 6.42 -3.80 -3.42
N ASP A 265 7.32 -4.43 -4.16
CA ASP A 265 7.02 -5.03 -5.46
C ASP A 265 6.26 -6.35 -5.25
N ARG A 266 4.97 -6.34 -5.60
CA ARG A 266 4.09 -7.50 -5.43
C ARG A 266 4.53 -8.71 -6.24
N PHE A 267 5.16 -8.52 -7.40
CA PHE A 267 5.62 -9.64 -8.22
C PHE A 267 6.77 -10.34 -7.52
N ILE A 268 7.71 -9.56 -6.97
CA ILE A 268 8.85 -10.10 -6.21
C ILE A 268 8.35 -10.80 -4.94
N VAL A 269 7.46 -10.16 -4.17
CA VAL A 269 6.86 -10.76 -2.96
C VAL A 269 6.19 -12.10 -3.26
N ARG A 270 5.39 -12.18 -4.34
CA ARG A 270 4.73 -13.43 -4.74
C ARG A 270 5.74 -14.49 -5.16
N GLY A 271 6.78 -14.11 -5.90
CA GLY A 271 7.87 -15.02 -6.29
C GLY A 271 8.58 -15.59 -5.06
N MET A 272 8.91 -14.75 -4.08
CA MET A 272 9.53 -15.15 -2.82
C MET A 272 8.63 -16.12 -2.04
N LEU A 273 7.35 -15.83 -1.87
CA LEU A 273 6.41 -16.72 -1.19
C LEU A 273 6.20 -18.06 -1.92
N ALA A 274 6.25 -18.08 -3.26
CA ALA A 274 6.17 -19.31 -4.04
C ALA A 274 7.41 -20.18 -3.82
N TYR A 275 8.60 -19.58 -3.91
CA TYR A 275 9.85 -20.29 -3.67
C TYR A 275 9.97 -20.81 -2.23
N MET A 276 9.54 -20.04 -1.23
CA MET A 276 9.46 -20.51 0.16
C MET A 276 8.60 -21.76 0.33
N LYS A 277 7.50 -21.89 -0.43
CA LYS A 277 6.65 -23.09 -0.39
C LYS A 277 7.33 -24.31 -0.97
N GLU A 278 8.13 -24.13 -2.01
CA GLU A 278 8.93 -25.22 -2.61
C GLU A 278 10.01 -25.72 -1.63
N LEU A 279 10.57 -24.82 -0.83
CA LEU A 279 11.56 -25.16 0.21
C LEU A 279 10.93 -25.74 1.48
N ALA A 280 9.61 -25.66 1.66
CA ALA A 280 8.95 -25.86 2.95
C ALA A 280 9.02 -27.31 3.50
N ILE A 281 9.76 -27.46 4.59
CA ILE A 281 9.78 -28.67 5.43
C ILE A 281 8.68 -28.61 6.52
N PRO A 282 8.32 -29.74 7.18
CA PRO A 282 7.27 -29.76 8.20
C PRO A 282 7.39 -28.66 9.27
N ALA A 283 8.61 -28.37 9.74
CA ALA A 283 8.87 -27.33 10.74
C ALA A 283 8.56 -25.89 10.26
N TRP A 284 8.59 -25.62 8.96
CA TRP A 284 8.35 -24.28 8.40
C TRP A 284 6.94 -24.11 7.84
N ARG A 285 6.21 -25.21 7.61
CA ARG A 285 4.91 -25.19 6.91
C ARG A 285 3.88 -24.34 7.62
N GLU A 286 3.67 -24.55 8.92
CA GLU A 286 2.64 -23.83 9.68
C GLU A 286 2.84 -22.30 9.66
N PRO A 287 4.01 -21.75 10.04
CA PRO A 287 4.22 -20.31 9.98
C PRO A 287 4.21 -19.76 8.54
N LEU A 288 4.68 -20.54 7.55
CA LEU A 288 4.61 -20.14 6.14
C LEU A 288 3.17 -20.10 5.61
N GLU A 289 2.34 -21.08 5.95
CA GLU A 289 0.92 -21.10 5.58
C GLU A 289 0.16 -19.94 6.24
N ALA A 290 0.46 -19.65 7.52
CA ALA A 290 -0.08 -18.48 8.21
C ALA A 290 0.36 -17.17 7.54
N LEU A 291 1.64 -17.05 7.16
CA LEU A 291 2.19 -15.88 6.48
C LEU A 291 1.50 -15.68 5.13
N VAL A 292 1.45 -16.72 4.30
CA VAL A 292 0.77 -16.72 3.00
C VAL A 292 -0.69 -16.35 3.17
N LYS A 293 -1.38 -16.87 4.19
CA LYS A 293 -2.77 -16.53 4.50
C LYS A 293 -2.93 -15.07 4.92
N LYS A 294 -1.95 -14.44 5.58
CA LYS A 294 -2.03 -13.02 5.97
C LYS A 294 -1.67 -12.06 4.82
N MET A 295 -0.69 -12.43 4.01
CA MET A 295 -0.30 -11.65 2.82
C MET A 295 -1.30 -11.84 1.67
N HIS A 296 -2.06 -12.93 1.69
CA HIS A 296 -3.18 -13.20 0.79
C HIS A 296 -4.38 -13.70 1.60
N PRO A 297 -5.12 -12.81 2.30
CA PRO A 297 -6.29 -13.20 3.08
C PRO A 297 -7.22 -14.04 2.21
N GLN A 298 -7.25 -15.35 2.50
CA GLN A 298 -8.08 -16.35 1.82
C GLN A 298 -9.54 -15.97 1.87
#